data_AF-A0A2A2RPD4-F1
#
_entry.id   AF-A0A2A2RPD4-F1
#
_cell.length_a   1.000
_cell.length_b   1.000
_cell.length_c   1.000
_cell.angle_alpha   90.00
_cell.angle_beta   90.00
_cell.angle_gamma   90.00
#
_symmetry.space_group_name_H-M   'P 1'
#
loop_
_entity.id
_entity.type
_entity.pdbx_description
1 polymer ?
#
loop_
_entity_poly.entity_id
_entity_poly.type
_entity_poly.pdbx_seq_one_letter_code
_entity_poly.pdbx_strand_id
1 'polypeptide(L)' 'KLSRQVVEEVKTHFPALVMETMIPRTIRLSECPSHGQTIFQYDVHSPGAVAYEALAKEFSKRFGLK' A
#
# COMPACT_ATOMS: atom_id res chain seq x y z
N LYS A 1 -6.73 15.44 11.77
CA LYS A 1 -8.22 15.30 11.72
C LYS A 1 -8.81 15.53 10.33
N LEU A 2 -8.11 16.21 9.40
CA LEU A 2 -8.55 16.34 7.99
C LEU A 2 -8.25 15.10 7.12
N SER A 3 -7.10 14.45 7.34
CA SER A 3 -6.66 13.28 6.56
C SER A 3 -7.62 12.09 6.56
N ARG A 4 -8.36 11.89 7.66
CA ARG A 4 -9.37 10.82 7.75
C ARG A 4 -10.61 11.12 6.92
N GLN A 5 -11.06 12.37 6.94
CA GLN A 5 -12.22 12.82 6.15
C GLN A 5 -11.93 12.71 4.65
N VAL A 6 -10.72 13.10 4.22
CA VAL A 6 -10.29 12.94 2.82
C VAL A 6 -10.31 11.48 2.39
N VAL A 7 -9.87 10.56 3.24
CA VAL A 7 -9.89 9.11 2.92
C VAL A 7 -11.32 8.60 2.76
N GLU A 8 -12.24 9.02 3.64
CA GLU A 8 -13.65 8.61 3.56
C GLU A 8 -14.34 9.18 2.31
N GLU A 9 -14.07 10.42 1.95
CA GLU A 9 -14.62 11.07 0.77
C GLU A 9 -14.12 10.40 -0.52
N VAL A 10 -12.82 10.11 -0.60
CA VAL A 10 -12.22 9.40 -1.75
C VAL A 10 -12.79 7.98 -1.88
N LYS A 11 -12.97 7.27 -0.76
CA LYS A 11 -13.61 5.94 -0.77
C LYS A 11 -15.06 5.99 -1.23
N THR A 12 -15.80 7.02 -0.83
CA THR A 12 -17.22 7.18 -1.19
C THR A 12 -17.38 7.58 -2.67
N HIS A 13 -16.49 8.44 -3.17
CA HIS A 13 -16.57 8.95 -4.55
C HIS A 13 -15.99 7.97 -5.58
N PHE A 14 -15.00 7.17 -5.20
CA PHE A 14 -14.30 6.25 -6.11
C PHE A 14 -14.22 4.79 -5.59
N PRO A 15 -15.34 4.16 -5.19
CA PRO A 15 -15.31 2.82 -4.59
C PRO A 15 -14.73 1.76 -5.55
N ALA A 16 -14.94 1.93 -6.85
CA ALA A 16 -14.45 1.02 -7.89
C ALA A 16 -12.99 1.28 -8.31
N LEU A 17 -12.31 2.30 -7.77
CA LEU A 17 -10.89 2.58 -8.06
C LEU A 17 -10.01 2.47 -6.82
N VAL A 18 -10.57 2.67 -5.63
CA VAL A 18 -9.84 2.59 -4.37
C VAL A 18 -9.64 1.13 -3.97
N MET A 19 -8.45 0.82 -3.47
CA MET A 19 -8.12 -0.47 -2.87
C MET A 19 -8.42 -0.43 -1.37
N GLU A 20 -8.76 -1.58 -0.79
CA GLU A 20 -9.01 -1.72 0.65
C GLU A 20 -7.71 -1.67 1.45
N THR A 21 -6.62 -2.20 0.88
CA THR A 21 -5.32 -2.26 1.55
C THR A 21 -4.72 -0.87 1.75
N MET A 22 -4.48 -0.50 3.02
CA MET A 22 -3.84 0.77 3.39
C MET A 22 -2.33 0.59 3.56
N ILE A 23 -1.53 1.41 2.87
CA ILE A 23 -0.07 1.41 3.02
C ILE A 23 0.32 2.32 4.21
N PRO A 24 0.92 1.77 5.28
CA PRO A 24 1.35 2.57 6.43
C PRO A 24 2.62 3.36 6.11
N ARG A 25 2.72 4.56 6.66
CA ARG A 25 3.97 5.33 6.64
C ARG A 25 4.96 4.71 7.61
N THR A 26 6.05 4.14 7.11
CA THR A 26 7.12 3.56 7.92
C THR A 26 8.48 4.12 7.52
N ILE A 27 9.42 4.11 8.47
CA ILE A 27 10.80 4.56 8.24
C ILE A 27 11.46 3.68 7.17
N ARG A 28 11.40 2.35 7.32
CA ARG A 28 11.95 1.38 6.37
C ARG A 28 11.47 1.57 4.93
N LEU A 29 10.17 1.82 4.75
CA LEU A 29 9.58 2.09 3.42
C LEU A 29 10.06 3.41 2.82
N SER A 30 10.40 4.38 3.66
CA SER A 30 10.92 5.68 3.21
C SER A 30 12.43 5.64 2.95
N GLU A 31 13.17 4.73 3.61
CA GLU A 31 14.63 4.56 3.47
C GLU A 31 15.01 3.66 2.29
N CYS A 32 14.23 2.61 2.00
CA CYS A 32 14.58 1.65 0.96
C CYS A 32 14.91 2.26 -0.43
N PRO A 33 14.24 3.34 -0.91
CA PRO A 33 14.56 3.95 -2.20
C PRO A 33 15.96 4.57 -2.23
N SER A 34 16.41 5.16 -1.11
CA SER A 34 17.76 5.74 -0.97
C SER A 34 18.85 4.67 -1.05
N HIS A 35 18.53 3.43 -0.66
CA HIS A 35 19.42 2.28 -0.78
C HIS A 35 19.34 1.58 -2.15
N GLY A 36 18.52 2.07 -3.08
CA GLY A 36 18.30 1.43 -4.38
C GLY A 36 17.65 0.05 -4.28
N GLN A 37 16.96 -0.23 -3.18
CA GLN A 37 16.33 -1.52 -2.90
C GLN A 37 14.81 -1.37 -2.83
N THR A 38 14.09 -2.40 -3.27
CA THR A 38 12.66 -2.50 -3.00
C THR A 38 12.41 -2.77 -1.52
N ILE A 39 11.20 -2.50 -1.03
CA ILE A 39 10.86 -2.77 0.37
C ILE A 39 11.02 -4.26 0.73
N PHE A 40 10.81 -5.16 -0.24
CA PHE A 40 10.98 -6.61 -0.06
C PHE A 40 12.45 -7.02 0.05
N GLN A 41 13.36 -6.31 -0.64
CA GLN A 41 14.80 -6.56 -0.54
C GLN A 41 15.41 -5.93 0.71
N TYR A 42 14.91 -4.76 1.11
CA TYR A 42 15.42 -4.00 2.25
C TYR A 42 14.96 -4.61 3.58
N ASP A 43 13.65 -4.87 3.73
CA ASP A 43 13.07 -5.46 4.94
C ASP A 43 11.72 -6.13 4.64
N VAL A 44 11.76 -7.41 4.31
CA VAL A 44 10.60 -8.24 3.96
C VAL A 44 9.58 -8.39 5.10
N HIS A 45 10.01 -8.24 6.35
CA HIS A 45 9.14 -8.38 7.53
C HIS A 45 8.60 -7.03 8.02
N SER A 46 9.00 -5.93 7.39
CA SER A 46 8.49 -4.61 7.74
C SER A 46 6.98 -4.50 7.51
N PRO A 47 6.27 -3.67 8.30
CA PRO A 47 4.84 -3.43 8.08
C PRO A 47 4.53 -2.87 6.68
N GLY A 48 5.48 -2.16 6.07
CA GLY A 48 5.37 -1.69 4.70
C GLY A 48 5.40 -2.82 3.68
N ALA A 49 6.34 -3.77 3.81
CA ALA A 49 6.41 -4.95 2.94
C ALA A 49 5.13 -5.79 3.01
N VAL A 50 4.65 -6.07 4.22
CA VAL A 50 3.41 -6.84 4.43
C VAL A 50 2.20 -6.15 3.80
N ALA A 51 2.08 -4.83 3.95
CA ALA A 51 1.00 -4.07 3.33
C ALA A 51 1.08 -4.07 1.80
N TYR A 52 2.28 -3.97 1.22
CA TYR A 52 2.46 -4.08 -0.23
C TYR A 52 2.17 -5.48 -0.76
N GLU A 53 2.49 -6.54 -0.01
CA GLU A 53 2.15 -7.90 -0.37
C GLU A 53 0.61 -8.11 -0.39
N ALA A 54 -0.09 -7.60 0.64
CA ALA A 54 -1.55 -7.63 0.68
C ALA A 54 -2.16 -6.85 -0.49
N LEU A 55 -1.62 -5.67 -0.80
CA LEU A 55 -2.04 -4.85 -1.94
C LEU A 55 -1.82 -5.58 -3.27
N ALA A 56 -0.69 -6.25 -3.45
CA ALA A 56 -0.40 -7.03 -4.65
C ALA A 56 -1.40 -8.18 -4.83
N LYS A 57 -1.76 -8.89 -3.74
CA LYS A 57 -2.80 -9.95 -3.75
C LYS A 57 -4.17 -9.37 -4.12
N GLU A 58 -4.55 -8.25 -3.53
CA GLU A 58 -5.80 -7.56 -3.85
C GLU A 58 -5.84 -7.13 -5.32
N PHE A 59 -4.76 -6.54 -5.82
CA PHE A 59 -4.61 -6.10 -7.19
C PHE A 59 -4.70 -7.28 -8.17
N SER A 60 -3.96 -8.36 -7.91
CA SER A 60 -4.00 -9.57 -8.75
C SER A 60 -5.41 -10.16 -8.84
N LYS A 61 -6.13 -10.21 -7.71
CA LYS A 61 -7.51 -10.71 -7.65
C LYS A 61 -8.48 -9.81 -8.43
N ARG A 62 -8.31 -8.49 -8.34
CA ARG A 62 -9.21 -7.52 -9.00
C ARG A 62 -8.99 -7.45 -10.51
N PHE A 63 -7.74 -7.52 -10.96
CA PHE A 63 -7.37 -7.40 -12.37
C PHE A 63 -7.19 -8.76 -13.09
N GLY A 64 -7.37 -9.87 -12.37
CA GLY A 64 -7.29 -11.21 -12.96
C GLY A 64 -5.90 -11.56 -13.50
N LEU A 65 -4.85 -10.97 -12.92
CA LEU A 65 -3.48 -11.32 -13.28
C LEU A 65 -3.22 -12.74 -12.76
N LYS A 66 -3.03 -13.67 -13.70
CA LYS A 66 -2.62 -15.06 -13.47
C LYS A 66 -1.11 -15.17 -13.51
#